data_AF-A0A957G7J2-F1
#
_entry.id   AF-A0A957G7J2-F1
#
_cell.length_a   1.000
_cell.length_b   1.000
_cell.length_c   1.000
_cell.angle_alpha   90.00
_cell.angle_beta   90.00
_cell.angle_gamma   90.00
#
_symmetry.space_group_name_H-M   'P 1'
#
loop_
_entity.id
_entity.type
_entity.pdbx_description
1 polymer ?
#
loop_
_entity_poly.entity_id
_entity_poly.type
_entity_poly.pdbx_seq_one_letter_code
_entity_poly.pdbx_strand_id
1 'polypeptide(L)'
;MSHSTSAQLSLGISSHNNRFLFSDHYLNTILKTDPRWRAAIATADALLPALIELYEKEKGQLANYCEAQLEENWFKPIFNILGHTFDGLARIPGLSTGIKFPDYVFFPDDASRQGAVARQSTPDYVRQALAVGEV
;
A
#
# COMPACT_ATOMS: atom_id res chain seq x y z
N MET A 1 -9.60 28.20 -50.17
CA MET A 1 -9.40 28.57 -48.76
C MET A 1 -9.39 27.29 -47.96
N SER A 2 -8.21 26.74 -47.68
CA SER A 2 -8.07 25.50 -46.90
C SER A 2 -7.72 25.87 -45.47
N HIS A 3 -8.63 25.56 -44.54
CA HIS A 3 -8.38 25.74 -43.11
C HIS A 3 -7.47 24.62 -42.61
N SER A 4 -6.25 24.98 -42.20
CA SER A 4 -5.36 24.11 -41.44
C SER A 4 -5.97 23.83 -40.08
N THR A 5 -6.34 22.58 -39.83
CA THR A 5 -6.73 22.11 -38.49
C THR A 5 -5.47 22.09 -37.63
N SER A 6 -5.35 23.04 -36.71
CA SER A 6 -4.29 23.05 -35.71
C SER A 6 -4.37 21.78 -34.87
N ALA A 7 -3.35 20.92 -34.97
CA ALA A 7 -3.15 19.82 -34.04
C ALA A 7 -2.79 20.41 -32.67
N GLN A 8 -3.78 20.57 -31.80
CA GLN A 8 -3.56 21.00 -30.44
C GLN A 8 -2.84 19.87 -29.68
N LEU A 9 -1.60 20.12 -29.25
CA LEU A 9 -0.89 19.24 -28.33
C LEU A 9 -1.68 19.17 -27.02
N SER A 10 -2.17 17.98 -26.69
CA SER A 10 -2.72 17.69 -25.37
C SER A 10 -1.61 17.93 -24.36
N LEU A 11 -1.81 18.84 -23.39
CA LEU A 11 -0.98 18.84 -22.19
C LEU A 11 -1.17 17.46 -21.56
N GLY A 12 -0.08 16.68 -21.48
CA GLY A 12 -0.03 15.38 -20.83
C GLY A 12 -0.22 15.48 -19.32
N ILE A 13 -1.34 16.04 -18.88
CA ILE A 13 -1.81 15.92 -17.50
C ILE A 13 -2.37 14.51 -17.40
N SER A 14 -1.49 13.54 -17.18
CA SER A 14 -1.90 12.18 -16.88
C SER A 14 -2.65 12.19 -15.56
N SER A 15 -3.79 11.50 -15.48
CA SER A 15 -4.53 11.32 -14.22
C SER A 15 -3.72 10.63 -13.10
N HIS A 16 -2.56 10.05 -13.43
CA HIS A 16 -1.72 9.31 -12.50
C HIS A 16 -0.24 9.38 -12.92
N ASN A 17 0.68 9.46 -11.95
CA ASN A 17 2.11 9.33 -12.20
C ASN A 17 2.56 7.88 -11.95
N ASN A 18 2.47 7.04 -12.98
CA ASN A 18 2.67 5.59 -12.87
C ASN A 18 4.14 5.17 -12.63
N ARG A 19 5.11 5.94 -13.16
CA ARG A 19 6.55 5.58 -13.20
C ARG A 19 6.81 4.12 -13.65
N PHE A 20 6.00 3.60 -14.58
CA PHE A 20 6.06 2.22 -15.09
C PHE A 20 5.85 1.12 -14.03
N LEU A 21 5.19 1.43 -12.90
CA LEU A 21 4.83 0.44 -11.89
C LEU A 21 3.73 -0.51 -12.39
N PHE A 22 2.81 0.00 -13.20
CA PHE A 22 1.74 -0.77 -13.82
C PHE A 22 1.73 -0.58 -15.33
N SER A 23 0.99 -1.41 -16.07
CA SER A 23 0.70 -1.12 -17.47
C SER A 23 -0.28 0.05 -17.58
N ASP A 24 -0.01 1.01 -18.47
CA ASP A 24 -0.95 2.11 -18.74
C ASP A 24 -2.29 1.59 -19.26
N HIS A 25 -2.32 0.47 -19.99
CA HIS A 25 -3.57 -0.17 -20.40
C HIS A 25 -4.36 -0.70 -19.20
N TYR A 26 -3.66 -1.25 -18.19
CA TYR A 26 -4.31 -1.69 -16.97
C TYR A 26 -4.96 -0.51 -16.23
N LEU A 27 -4.21 0.58 -16.01
CA LEU A 27 -4.72 1.76 -15.30
C LEU A 27 -5.83 2.50 -16.06
N ASN A 28 -5.69 2.63 -17.38
CA ASN A 28 -6.61 3.43 -18.18
C ASN A 28 -7.86 2.69 -18.63
N THR A 29 -7.80 1.36 -18.74
CA THR A 29 -8.90 0.54 -19.29
C THR A 29 -9.39 -0.47 -18.26
N ILE A 30 -8.54 -1.42 -17.84
CA ILE A 30 -8.96 -2.57 -17.04
C ILE A 30 -9.49 -2.13 -15.67
N LEU A 31 -8.70 -1.34 -14.94
CA LEU A 31 -8.99 -0.93 -13.57
C LEU A 31 -10.31 -0.18 -13.45
N LYS A 32 -10.59 0.75 -14.37
CA LYS A 32 -11.84 1.53 -14.40
C LYS A 32 -13.08 0.66 -14.61
N THR A 33 -12.92 -0.47 -15.31
CA THR A 33 -14.00 -1.42 -15.58
C THR A 33 -14.14 -2.53 -14.52
N ASP A 34 -13.20 -2.66 -13.58
CA ASP A 34 -13.27 -3.67 -12.52
C ASP A 34 -14.37 -3.31 -11.50
N PRO A 35 -15.38 -4.18 -11.29
CA PRO A 35 -16.42 -3.95 -10.29
C PRO A 35 -15.87 -3.77 -8.87
N ARG A 36 -14.79 -4.47 -8.52
CA ARG A 36 -14.15 -4.38 -7.19
C ARG A 36 -13.53 -3.01 -6.98
N TRP A 37 -12.92 -2.45 -8.03
CA TRP A 37 -12.37 -1.10 -8.01
C TRP A 37 -13.46 -0.06 -7.79
N ARG A 38 -14.55 -0.13 -8.57
CA ARG A 38 -15.68 0.80 -8.41
C ARG A 38 -16.33 0.70 -7.03
N ALA A 39 -16.48 -0.50 -6.50
CA ALA A 39 -17.04 -0.71 -5.16
C ALA A 39 -16.16 -0.11 -4.05
N ALA A 40 -14.84 -0.05 -4.26
CA ALA A 40 -13.90 0.50 -3.29
C ALA A 40 -13.82 2.04 -3.28
N ILE A 41 -14.31 2.74 -4.32
CA ILE A 41 -14.17 4.20 -4.44
C ILE A 41 -14.80 4.94 -3.25
N ALA A 42 -16.03 4.58 -2.85
CA ALA A 42 -16.70 5.26 -1.74
C ALA A 42 -15.93 5.11 -0.41
N THR A 43 -15.34 3.93 -0.17
CA THR A 43 -14.47 3.70 0.99
C THR A 43 -13.20 4.54 0.87
N ALA A 44 -12.56 4.59 -0.30
CA ALA A 44 -11.36 5.38 -0.52
C ALA A 44 -11.61 6.88 -0.30
N ASP A 45 -12.72 7.42 -0.82
CA ASP A 45 -13.12 8.82 -0.64
C ASP A 45 -13.33 9.17 0.84
N ALA A 46 -13.86 8.23 1.63
CA ALA A 46 -14.06 8.41 3.07
C ALA A 46 -12.73 8.41 3.86
N LEU A 47 -11.72 7.67 3.39
CA LEU A 47 -10.41 7.55 4.05
C LEU A 47 -9.42 8.66 3.64
N LEU A 48 -9.59 9.21 2.44
CA LEU A 48 -8.67 10.20 1.87
C LEU A 48 -8.42 11.43 2.78
N PRO A 49 -9.43 12.03 3.44
CA PRO A 49 -9.19 13.18 4.34
C PRO A 49 -8.21 12.85 5.47
N ALA A 50 -8.32 11.67 6.09
CA ALA A 50 -7.43 11.25 7.18
C ALA A 50 -5.99 11.03 6.68
N LEU A 51 -5.82 10.49 5.47
CA LEU A 51 -4.50 10.34 4.84
C LEU A 51 -3.87 11.69 4.51
N ILE A 52 -4.66 12.66 4.02
CA ILE A 52 -4.19 14.02 3.76
C ILE A 52 -3.79 14.71 5.07
N GLU A 53 -4.59 14.58 6.12
CA GLU A 53 -4.28 15.15 7.44
C GLU A 53 -2.96 14.59 7.99
N LEU A 54 -2.76 13.27 7.92
CA LEU A 54 -1.50 12.63 8.30
C LEU A 54 -0.33 13.16 7.48
N TYR A 55 -0.47 13.26 6.15
CA TYR A 55 0.56 13.85 5.29
C TYR A 55 0.90 15.28 5.69
N GLU A 56 -0.09 16.13 5.86
CA GLU A 56 0.11 17.54 6.21
C GLU A 56 0.82 17.70 7.55
N LYS A 57 0.55 16.81 8.51
CA LYS A 57 1.21 16.77 9.81
C LYS A 57 2.69 16.36 9.71
N GLU A 58 3.00 15.33 8.93
CA GLU A 58 4.35 14.73 8.93
C GLU A 58 5.27 15.23 7.81
N LYS A 59 4.74 15.83 6.73
CA LYS A 59 5.50 16.17 5.50
C LYS A 59 6.76 17.00 5.72
N GLY A 60 6.78 17.86 6.75
CA GLY A 60 7.94 18.69 7.08
C GLY A 60 9.10 17.91 7.71
N GLN A 61 8.82 16.74 8.27
CA GLN A 61 9.78 15.92 9.00
C GLN A 61 10.16 14.63 8.26
N LEU A 62 9.36 14.19 7.27
CA LEU A 62 9.57 12.93 6.55
C LEU A 62 11.01 12.72 6.05
N ALA A 63 11.64 13.76 5.50
CA ALA A 63 13.01 13.67 4.98
C ALA A 63 14.08 13.41 6.06
N ASN A 64 13.76 13.65 7.34
CA ASN A 64 14.66 13.53 8.47
C ASN A 64 14.40 12.27 9.31
N TYR A 65 13.35 11.50 8.99
CA TYR A 65 13.05 10.28 9.72
C TYR A 65 14.07 9.18 9.45
N CYS A 66 14.53 8.55 10.53
CA CYS A 66 15.09 7.21 10.40
C CYS A 66 13.97 6.19 10.15
N GLU A 67 14.33 4.97 9.77
CA GLU A 67 13.40 3.88 9.48
C GLU A 67 12.37 3.65 10.59
N ALA A 68 12.81 3.51 11.84
CA ALA A 68 11.91 3.34 12.98
C ALA A 68 10.92 4.51 13.15
N GLN A 69 11.35 5.75 12.87
CA GLN A 69 10.46 6.91 12.92
C GLN A 69 9.49 6.93 11.74
N LEU A 70 9.91 6.48 10.56
CA LEU A 70 9.07 6.38 9.38
C LEU A 70 8.00 5.30 9.57
N GLU A 71 8.36 4.16 10.14
CA GLU A 71 7.40 3.12 10.50
C GLU A 71 6.33 3.63 11.46
N GLU A 72 6.75 4.19 12.61
CA GLU A 72 5.83 4.59 13.68
C GLU A 72 4.96 5.80 13.32
N ASN A 73 5.54 6.79 12.62
CA ASN A 73 4.83 8.04 12.35
C ASN A 73 4.17 8.09 10.97
N TRP A 74 4.56 7.21 10.03
CA TRP A 74 4.07 7.23 8.66
C TRP A 74 3.35 5.94 8.27
N PHE A 75 4.06 4.81 8.22
CA PHE A 75 3.49 3.57 7.66
C PHE A 75 2.43 2.92 8.56
N LYS A 76 2.70 2.71 9.85
CA LYS A 76 1.73 2.11 10.78
C LYS A 76 0.44 2.93 10.88
N PRO A 77 0.49 4.28 10.98
CA PRO A 77 -0.71 5.10 10.92
C PRO A 77 -1.51 4.93 9.61
N ILE A 78 -0.85 4.87 8.45
CA ILE A 78 -1.53 4.61 7.16
C ILE A 78 -2.23 3.25 7.20
N PHE A 79 -1.55 2.19 7.64
CA PHE A 79 -2.15 0.85 7.72
C PHE A 79 -3.36 0.82 8.65
N ASN A 80 -3.31 1.53 9.77
CA ASN A 80 -4.44 1.67 10.68
C ASN A 80 -5.62 2.44 10.04
N ILE A 81 -5.36 3.53 9.33
CA ILE A 81 -6.39 4.28 8.59
C ILE A 81 -7.06 3.38 7.53
N LEU A 82 -6.27 2.55 6.85
CA LEU A 82 -6.78 1.59 5.86
C LEU A 82 -7.49 0.37 6.49
N GLY A 83 -7.48 0.25 7.82
CA GLY A 83 -8.13 -0.84 8.56
C GLY A 83 -7.40 -2.18 8.48
N HIS A 84 -6.09 -2.16 8.22
CA HIS A 84 -5.30 -3.38 8.15
C HIS A 84 -5.01 -3.95 9.54
N THR A 85 -5.02 -5.29 9.63
CA THR A 85 -4.47 -6.03 10.77
C THR A 85 -3.08 -6.53 10.39
N PHE A 86 -2.06 -6.17 11.17
CA PHE A 86 -0.67 -6.52 10.85
C PHE A 86 0.18 -6.74 12.10
N ASP A 87 1.29 -7.46 11.93
CA ASP A 87 2.41 -7.53 12.87
C ASP A 87 3.65 -6.89 12.22
N GLY A 88 4.48 -6.21 13.01
CA GLY A 88 5.81 -5.75 12.60
C GLY A 88 6.91 -6.73 13.03
N LEU A 89 8.04 -6.73 12.30
CA LEU A 89 9.24 -7.54 12.64
C LEU A 89 8.94 -9.04 12.78
N ALA A 90 8.18 -9.59 11.85
CA ALA A 90 7.80 -10.98 11.84
C ALA A 90 8.99 -11.91 11.55
N ARG A 91 9.50 -12.59 12.57
CA ARG A 91 10.46 -13.68 12.38
C ARG A 91 9.74 -14.87 11.73
N ILE A 92 10.03 -15.13 10.45
CA ILE A 92 9.56 -16.36 9.76
C ILE A 92 10.57 -17.50 10.03
N PRO A 93 10.20 -18.51 10.81
CA PRO A 93 11.10 -19.59 11.24
C PRO A 93 11.14 -20.70 10.19
N GLY A 94 12.34 -21.24 9.91
CA GLY A 94 12.51 -22.41 9.04
C GLY A 94 13.19 -22.15 7.69
N LEU A 95 13.48 -20.89 7.31
CA LEU A 95 14.40 -20.62 6.20
C LEU A 95 15.85 -20.58 6.72
N SER A 96 16.53 -21.72 6.72
CA SER A 96 17.97 -21.77 6.96
C SER A 96 18.70 -21.18 5.74
N THR A 97 19.40 -20.06 5.95
CA THR A 97 20.24 -19.27 5.00
C THR A 97 19.52 -18.16 4.21
N GLY A 98 19.91 -16.89 4.46
CA GLY A 98 19.64 -15.76 3.57
C GLY A 98 18.28 -15.04 3.67
N ILE A 99 17.52 -15.20 4.75
CA ILE A 99 16.18 -14.59 4.86
C ILE A 99 16.23 -13.07 4.98
N LYS A 100 15.52 -12.40 4.07
CA LYS A 100 15.02 -11.03 4.25
C LYS A 100 13.75 -11.10 5.11
N PHE A 101 13.79 -10.51 6.29
CA PHE A 101 12.62 -10.43 7.17
C PHE A 101 11.68 -9.38 6.58
N PRO A 102 10.40 -9.71 6.31
CA PRO A 102 9.48 -8.67 5.89
C PRO A 102 9.21 -7.75 7.07
N ASP A 103 9.15 -6.46 6.79
CA ASP A 103 8.88 -5.44 7.81
C ASP A 103 7.48 -5.64 8.40
N TYR A 104 6.54 -6.11 7.57
CA TYR A 104 5.15 -6.33 7.95
C TYR A 104 4.56 -7.64 7.43
N VAL A 105 3.65 -8.23 8.21
CA VAL A 105 2.77 -9.33 7.77
C VAL A 105 1.32 -8.94 8.02
N PHE A 106 0.49 -9.05 6.97
CA PHE A 106 -0.92 -8.63 7.00
C PHE A 106 -1.84 -9.84 7.16
N PHE A 107 -2.88 -9.68 7.97
CA PHE A 107 -3.86 -10.71 8.31
C PHE A 107 -5.28 -10.25 7.97
N PRO A 108 -6.22 -11.18 7.73
CA PRO A 108 -7.61 -10.83 7.45
C PRO A 108 -8.33 -10.25 8.68
N ASP A 109 -7.96 -10.69 9.88
CA ASP A 109 -8.56 -10.26 11.14
C ASP A 109 -7.61 -10.49 12.33
N ASP A 110 -7.98 -9.93 13.49
CA ASP A 110 -7.23 -10.01 14.74
C ASP A 110 -7.10 -11.46 15.23
N ALA A 111 -8.13 -12.29 15.04
CA ALA A 111 -8.10 -13.69 15.45
C ALA A 111 -7.05 -14.49 14.68
N SER A 112 -6.90 -14.23 13.38
CA SER A 112 -5.88 -14.82 12.52
C SER A 112 -4.49 -14.33 12.92
N ARG A 113 -4.33 -13.03 13.21
CA ARG A 113 -3.06 -12.48 13.74
C ARG A 113 -2.68 -13.14 15.06
N GLN A 114 -3.58 -13.16 16.05
CA GLN A 114 -3.33 -13.79 17.36
C GLN A 114 -3.02 -15.29 17.24
N GLY A 115 -3.76 -16.00 16.38
CA GLY A 115 -3.49 -17.41 16.09
C GLY A 115 -2.12 -17.64 15.46
N ALA A 116 -1.64 -16.69 14.64
CA ALA A 116 -0.30 -16.70 14.09
C ALA A 116 0.78 -16.45 15.15
N VAL A 117 0.54 -15.59 16.15
CA VAL A 117 1.47 -15.35 17.28
C VAL A 117 1.91 -16.66 17.93
N ALA A 118 0.97 -17.58 18.19
CA ALA A 118 1.26 -18.89 18.78
C ALA A 118 2.17 -19.78 17.90
N ARG A 119 2.32 -19.45 16.61
CA ARG A 119 3.12 -20.16 15.61
C ARG A 119 4.29 -19.33 15.08
N GLN A 120 4.62 -18.19 15.70
CA GLN A 120 5.75 -17.31 15.32
C GLN A 120 7.12 -18.00 15.33
N SER A 121 7.24 -19.20 15.90
CA SER A 121 8.45 -20.03 15.91
C SER A 121 8.42 -21.21 14.93
N THR A 122 7.38 -21.31 14.08
CA THR A 122 7.29 -22.29 12.99
C THR A 122 6.96 -21.64 11.64
N PRO A 123 7.24 -22.31 10.49
CA PRO A 123 6.83 -21.82 9.17
C PRO A 123 5.33 -21.53 9.04
N ASP A 124 4.51 -22.06 9.94
CA ASP A 124 3.06 -21.86 9.94
C ASP A 124 2.62 -20.46 10.38
N TYR A 125 3.54 -19.59 10.79
CA TYR A 125 3.27 -18.20 11.10
C TYR A 125 2.52 -17.47 9.97
N VAL A 126 3.01 -17.60 8.73
CA VAL A 126 2.44 -16.91 7.56
C VAL A 126 1.29 -17.67 6.88
N ARG A 127 0.87 -18.83 7.42
CA ARG A 127 -0.14 -19.69 6.78
C ARG A 127 -1.48 -18.97 6.53
N GLN A 128 -1.83 -18.04 7.41
CA GLN A 128 -3.07 -17.24 7.33
C GLN A 128 -2.80 -15.79 6.91
N ALA A 129 -1.57 -15.47 6.51
CA ALA A 129 -1.23 -14.13 6.05
C ALA A 129 -1.87 -13.87 4.67
N LEU A 130 -2.37 -12.65 4.48
CA LEU A 130 -2.84 -12.16 3.20
C LEU A 130 -1.68 -11.70 2.32
N ALA A 131 -0.69 -11.05 2.93
CA ALA A 131 0.45 -10.46 2.26
C ALA A 131 1.61 -10.22 3.23
N VAL A 132 2.79 -9.99 2.66
CA VAL A 132 3.97 -9.47 3.36
C VAL A 132 4.30 -8.08 2.81
N GLY A 133 4.76 -7.17 3.65
CA GLY A 133 5.14 -5.81 3.31
C GLY A 133 6.63 -5.55 3.54
N GLU A 134 7.21 -4.74 2.67
CA GLU A 134 8.61 -4.28 2.71
C GLU A 134 8.57 -2.75 2.51
N VAL A 135 9.38 -2.00 3.27
CA VAL A 135 9.42 -0.52 3.21
C VAL A 135 10.79 0.03 2.82
#